data_AF-A0A7R9ZSI3-F1
#
_entry.id   AF-A0A7R9ZSI3-F1
#
_cell.length_a   1.000
_cell.length_b   1.000
_cell.length_c   1.000
_cell.angle_alpha   90.00
_cell.angle_beta   90.00
_cell.angle_gamma   90.00
#
_symmetry.space_group_name_H-M   'P 1'
#
loop_
_entity.id
_entity.type
_entity.pdbx_description
1 polymer ?
#
loop_
_entity_poly.entity_id
_entity_poly.type
_entity_poly.pdbx_seq_one_letter_code
_entity_poly.pdbx_strand_id
1 'polypeptide(L)'
;NKQGHPNCPHYLTILDAEEQFLRGKHSKAVTAYTQAIQSTSQRGYVHDQALANERLADCLMDYGRCDDAKYRYGESSRLYREWGALKKVEVLKAKTQDLFG
;
A
#
# COMPACT_ATOMS: atom_id res chain seq x y z
N ASN A 1 -2.06 31.92 12.16
CA ASN A 1 -2.39 30.60 12.73
C ASN A 1 -2.65 29.60 11.63
N LYS A 2 -1.59 28.91 11.17
CA LYS A 2 -1.73 27.77 10.25
C LYS A 2 -2.19 26.59 11.09
N GLN A 3 -3.50 26.40 11.21
CA GLN A 3 -4.05 25.12 11.64
C GLN A 3 -3.65 24.13 10.54
N GLY A 4 -2.48 23.49 10.72
CA GLY A 4 -2.09 22.38 9.88
C GLY A 4 -3.21 21.36 9.97
N HIS A 5 -3.77 21.02 8.82
CA HIS A 5 -4.68 19.89 8.68
C HIS A 5 -4.12 18.75 9.53
N PRO A 6 -4.93 18.01 10.31
CA PRO A 6 -4.45 16.87 11.08
C PRO A 6 -3.93 15.83 10.08
N ASN A 7 -2.68 16.01 9.68
CA ASN A 7 -2.00 15.20 8.72
C ASN A 7 -1.70 13.94 9.51
N CYS A 8 -2.63 13.01 9.44
CA CYS A 8 -2.52 11.71 10.04
C CYS A 8 -1.15 11.15 9.60
N PRO A 9 -0.18 10.94 10.52
CA PRO A 9 1.23 10.79 10.17
C PRO A 9 1.51 9.68 9.14
N HIS A 10 0.61 8.69 9.03
CA HIS A 10 0.70 7.62 8.04
C HIS A 10 0.47 8.09 6.60
N TYR A 11 -0.38 9.09 6.34
CA TYR A 11 -0.57 9.63 4.98
C TYR A 11 0.70 10.32 4.49
N LEU A 12 1.40 11.04 5.36
CA LEU A 12 2.70 11.61 5.04
C LEU A 12 3.70 10.52 4.66
N THR A 13 3.74 9.41 5.39
CA THR A 13 4.64 8.28 5.07
C THR A 13 4.30 7.63 3.74
N ILE A 14 3.01 7.50 3.40
CA ILE A 14 2.56 6.98 2.11
C ILE A 14 2.97 7.95 0.98
N LEU A 15 2.76 9.26 1.15
CA LEU A 15 3.15 10.27 0.16
C LEU A 15 4.66 10.31 -0.06
N ASP A 16 5.46 10.22 0.99
CA ASP A 16 6.92 10.14 0.88
C ASP A 16 7.35 8.87 0.13
N ALA A 17 6.70 7.73 0.38
CA ALA A 17 6.95 6.49 -0.33
C ALA A 17 6.62 6.60 -1.83
N GLU A 18 5.49 7.24 -2.17
CA GLU A 18 5.11 7.51 -3.56
C GLU A 18 6.11 8.43 -4.26
N GLU A 19 6.60 9.46 -3.59
CA GLU A 19 7.62 10.35 -4.14
C GLU A 19 8.92 9.58 -4.45
N GLN A 20 9.36 8.70 -3.54
CA GLN A 20 10.56 7.88 -3.79
C GLN A 20 10.34 6.91 -4.95
N PHE A 21 9.15 6.32 -5.06
CA PHE A 21 8.79 5.42 -6.16
C PHE A 21 8.83 6.15 -7.52
N LEU A 22 8.22 7.33 -7.62
CA LEU A 22 8.27 8.15 -8.84
C LEU A 22 9.68 8.61 -9.21
N ARG A 23 10.58 8.71 -8.22
CA ARG A 23 12.00 9.02 -8.41
C ARG A 23 12.87 7.80 -8.76
N GLY A 24 12.26 6.62 -8.99
CA GLY A 24 12.97 5.38 -9.30
C GLY A 24 13.75 4.78 -8.13
N LYS A 25 13.53 5.25 -6.89
CA LYS A 25 14.24 4.81 -5.69
C LYS A 25 13.47 3.66 -5.02
N HIS A 26 13.29 2.57 -5.74
CA HIS A 26 12.46 1.42 -5.33
C HIS A 26 12.78 0.88 -3.94
N SER A 27 14.07 0.72 -3.59
CA SER A 27 14.47 0.25 -2.25
C SER A 27 13.98 1.18 -1.14
N LYS A 28 14.05 2.50 -1.32
CA LYS A 28 13.56 3.48 -0.33
C LYS A 28 12.04 3.49 -0.25
N ALA A 29 11.36 3.37 -1.39
CA ALA A 29 9.91 3.26 -1.45
C ALA A 29 9.42 2.02 -0.68
N VAL A 30 10.06 0.86 -0.88
CA VAL A 30 9.74 -0.38 -0.15
C VAL A 30 9.88 -0.22 1.36
N THR A 31 10.98 0.40 1.82
CA THR A 31 11.18 0.67 3.26
C THR A 31 10.10 1.60 3.81
N ALA A 32 9.80 2.69 3.10
CA ALA A 32 8.79 3.66 3.52
C ALA A 32 7.38 3.05 3.57
N TYR A 33 6.98 2.26 2.57
CA TYR A 33 5.70 1.55 2.60
C TYR A 33 5.62 0.54 3.74
N THR A 34 6.71 -0.18 4.01
CA THR A 34 6.76 -1.15 5.11
C THR A 34 6.57 -0.45 6.47
N GLN A 35 7.19 0.72 6.66
CA GLN A 35 6.99 1.55 7.84
C GLN A 35 5.55 2.07 7.95
N ALA A 36 4.96 2.50 6.82
CA ALA A 36 3.56 2.92 6.78
C ALA A 36 2.61 1.79 7.23
N ILE A 37 2.78 0.58 6.69
CA ILE A 37 1.99 -0.61 7.06
C ILE A 37 2.10 -0.92 8.56
N GLN A 38 3.31 -0.84 9.13
CA GLN A 38 3.50 -1.06 10.57
C GLN A 38 2.77 -0.01 11.40
N SER A 39 2.86 1.27 11.01
CA SER A 39 2.22 2.37 11.72
C SER A 39 0.69 2.30 11.66
N THR A 40 0.13 2.00 10.48
CA THR A 40 -1.33 1.89 10.30
C THR A 40 -1.89 0.67 11.02
N SER A 41 -1.16 -0.45 11.02
CA SER A 41 -1.52 -1.67 11.76
C SER A 41 -1.61 -1.42 13.26
N GLN A 42 -0.60 -0.76 13.85
CA GLN A 42 -0.59 -0.43 15.28
C GLN A 42 -1.74 0.49 15.71
N ARG A 43 -2.26 1.30 14.79
CA ARG A 43 -3.32 2.29 15.05
C ARG A 43 -4.71 1.82 14.62
N GLY A 44 -4.82 0.65 13.99
CA GLY A 44 -6.09 0.11 13.48
C GLY A 44 -6.64 0.85 12.25
N TYR A 45 -5.80 1.55 11.49
CA TYR A 45 -6.21 2.19 10.24
C TYR A 45 -6.22 1.19 9.09
N VAL A 46 -7.26 0.34 9.07
CA VAL A 46 -7.38 -0.81 8.16
C VAL A 46 -7.36 -0.39 6.69
N HIS A 47 -8.04 0.71 6.34
CA HIS A 47 -8.09 1.22 4.96
C HIS A 47 -6.73 1.76 4.49
N ASP A 48 -6.00 2.46 5.35
CA ASP A 48 -4.67 2.97 5.02
C ASP A 48 -3.63 1.85 4.96
N GLN A 49 -3.78 0.83 5.82
CA GLN A 49 -2.97 -0.38 5.74
C GLN A 49 -3.21 -1.13 4.42
N ALA A 50 -4.47 -1.22 3.96
CA ALA A 50 -4.83 -1.85 2.70
C ALA A 50 -4.18 -1.11 1.51
N LEU A 51 -4.25 0.22 1.51
CA LEU A 51 -3.64 1.08 0.50
C LEU A 51 -2.12 0.96 0.48
N ALA A 52 -1.46 0.98 1.64
CA ALA A 52 -0.02 0.85 1.74
C ALA A 52 0.46 -0.54 1.26
N ASN A 53 -0.31 -1.62 1.50
CA ASN A 53 0.00 -2.94 0.95
C ASN A 53 -0.17 -2.99 -0.59
N GLU A 54 -1.21 -2.34 -1.13
CA GLU A 54 -1.42 -2.26 -2.59
C GLU A 54 -0.23 -1.54 -3.28
N ARG A 55 0.17 -0.38 -2.76
CA ARG A 55 1.28 0.40 -3.34
C ARG A 55 2.64 -0.28 -3.16
N LEU A 56 2.84 -0.99 -2.06
CA LEU A 56 4.03 -1.83 -1.88
C LEU A 56 4.05 -2.98 -2.90
N ALA A 57 2.90 -3.60 -3.17
CA ALA A 57 2.80 -4.66 -4.17
C ALA A 57 3.18 -4.16 -5.56
N ASP A 58 2.67 -2.99 -5.96
CA ASP A 58 3.06 -2.31 -7.20
C ASP A 58 4.58 -2.06 -7.26
N CYS A 59 5.16 -1.51 -6.20
CA CYS A 59 6.59 -1.25 -6.15
C CYS A 59 7.43 -2.54 -6.23
N LEU A 60 6.95 -3.63 -5.65
CA LEU A 60 7.63 -4.93 -5.70
C LEU A 60 7.52 -5.59 -7.08
N MET A 61 6.40 -5.42 -7.79
CA MET A 61 6.25 -5.85 -9.18
C MET A 61 7.29 -5.17 -10.08
N ASP A 62 7.39 -3.83 -9.98
CA ASP A 62 8.36 -3.06 -10.76
C ASP A 62 9.81 -3.41 -10.41
N TYR A 63 10.06 -3.85 -9.18
CA TYR A 63 11.37 -4.30 -8.71
C TYR A 63 11.67 -5.78 -9.04
N GLY A 64 10.75 -6.50 -9.71
CA GLY A 64 10.90 -7.91 -10.10
C GLY A 64 10.70 -8.91 -8.96
N ARG A 65 10.16 -8.48 -7.81
CA ARG A 65 9.88 -9.30 -6.61
C ARG A 65 8.45 -9.83 -6.64
N CYS A 66 8.11 -10.60 -7.68
CA CYS A 66 6.73 -10.99 -7.98
C CYS A 66 6.04 -11.79 -6.85
N ASP A 67 6.76 -12.70 -6.18
CA ASP A 67 6.19 -13.50 -5.08
C ASP A 67 5.79 -12.62 -3.89
N ASP A 68 6.64 -11.66 -3.52
CA ASP A 68 6.33 -10.71 -2.45
C ASP A 68 5.19 -9.78 -2.86
N ALA A 69 5.17 -9.34 -4.11
CA ALA A 69 4.07 -8.53 -4.63
C ALA A 69 2.73 -9.28 -4.53
N LYS A 70 2.69 -10.55 -4.93
CA LYS A 70 1.50 -11.40 -4.84
C LYS A 70 1.02 -11.54 -3.40
N TYR A 71 1.92 -11.75 -2.45
CA TYR A 71 1.60 -11.77 -1.03
C TYR A 71 0.97 -10.44 -0.57
N ARG A 72 1.57 -9.30 -0.94
CA ARG A 72 1.07 -7.97 -0.55
C ARG A 72 -0.28 -7.63 -1.17
N TYR A 73 -0.53 -8.05 -2.40
CA TYR A 73 -1.84 -7.95 -3.03
C TYR A 73 -2.92 -8.77 -2.31
N GLY A 74 -2.57 -9.97 -1.84
CA GLY A 74 -3.44 -10.80 -1.01
C GLY A 74 -3.83 -10.10 0.30
N GLU A 75 -2.84 -9.54 0.99
CA GLU A 75 -3.07 -8.79 2.24
C GLU A 75 -3.92 -7.54 2.01
N SER A 76 -3.63 -6.76 0.97
CA SER A 76 -4.45 -5.60 0.60
C SER A 76 -5.91 -5.99 0.33
N SER A 77 -6.14 -7.08 -0.42
CA SER A 77 -7.48 -7.60 -0.70
C SER A 77 -8.22 -8.04 0.57
N ARG A 78 -7.50 -8.65 1.53
CA ARG A 78 -8.07 -9.07 2.82
C ARG A 78 -8.50 -7.86 3.64
N LEU A 79 -7.64 -6.84 3.74
CA LEU A 79 -7.90 -5.62 4.51
C LEU A 79 -9.02 -4.76 3.90
N TYR A 80 -9.07 -4.60 2.58
CA TYR A 80 -10.18 -3.92 1.92
C TYR A 80 -11.51 -4.66 2.12
N ARG A 81 -11.49 -5.99 2.18
CA ARG A 81 -12.69 -6.78 2.51
C ARG A 81 -13.13 -6.54 3.95
N GLU A 82 -12.20 -6.56 4.90
CA GLU A 82 -12.45 -6.28 6.31
C GLU A 82 -13.05 -4.88 6.53
N TRP A 83 -12.55 -3.88 5.80
CA TRP A 83 -13.10 -2.53 5.81
C TRP A 83 -14.47 -2.40 5.11
N GLY A 84 -14.85 -3.38 4.27
CA GLY A 84 -16.13 -3.40 3.55
C GLY A 84 -16.07 -2.84 2.11
N ALA A 85 -14.88 -2.54 1.58
CA ALA A 85 -14.69 -2.03 0.22
C ALA A 85 -14.71 -3.15 -0.85
N LEU A 86 -15.82 -3.86 -0.97
CA LEU A 86 -15.96 -5.03 -1.84
C LEU A 86 -15.65 -4.75 -3.32
N LYS A 87 -16.11 -3.61 -3.86
CA LYS A 87 -15.78 -3.20 -5.25
C LYS A 87 -14.27 -3.04 -5.48
N LYS A 88 -13.56 -2.51 -4.49
CA LYS A 88 -12.10 -2.35 -4.57
C LYS A 88 -11.40 -3.72 -4.56
N VAL A 89 -11.92 -4.67 -3.79
CA VAL A 89 -11.44 -6.06 -3.78
C VAL A 89 -11.63 -6.72 -5.14
N GLU A 90 -12.76 -6.51 -5.82
CA GLU A 90 -13.01 -7.05 -7.16
C GLU A 90 -12.03 -6.47 -8.20
N VAL A 91 -11.85 -5.15 -8.19
CA VAL A 91 -10.86 -4.47 -9.04
C VAL A 91 -9.45 -5.02 -8.78
N LEU A 92 -9.07 -5.18 -7.52
CA LEU A 92 -7.76 -5.68 -7.14
C LEU A 92 -7.57 -7.14 -7.57
N LYS A 93 -8.60 -7.98 -7.41
CA LYS A 93 -8.58 -9.36 -7.88
C LYS A 93 -8.39 -9.45 -9.39
N ALA A 94 -9.15 -8.67 -10.16
CA ALA A 94 -9.01 -8.64 -11.61
C ALA A 94 -7.59 -8.23 -12.03
N LYS A 95 -7.04 -7.18 -11.40
CA LYS A 95 -5.65 -6.75 -11.61
C LYS A 95 -4.66 -7.87 -11.29
N THR A 96 -4.82 -8.55 -10.16
CA THR A 96 -3.90 -9.64 -9.77
C THR A 96 -4.01 -10.87 -10.69
N GLN A 97 -5.20 -11.15 -11.22
CA GLN A 97 -5.40 -12.24 -12.16
C GLN A 97 -4.72 -11.95 -13.50
N ASP A 98 -4.75 -10.71 -13.97
CA ASP A 98 -4.04 -10.28 -15.17
C ASP A 98 -2.50 -10.32 -14.98
N LEU A 99 -2.02 -9.95 -13.78
CA LEU A 99 -0.59 -9.91 -13.47
C LEU A 99 0.05 -11.28 -13.18
N PHE A 100 -0.70 -12.24 -12.64
CA PHE A 100 -0.17 -13.53 -12.16
C PHE A 100 -0.89 -14.76 -12.72
N GLY A 101 -1.90 -14.58 -13.58
CA GLY A 101 -2.62 -15.67 -14.25
C GLY A 101 -1.89 -16.14 -15.49
#